data_AF-A0A3R7X727-F1
#
_entry.id   AF-A0A3R7X727-F1
#
_cell.length_a   1.000
_cell.length_b   1.000
_cell.length_c   1.000
_cell.angle_alpha   90.00
_cell.angle_beta   90.00
_cell.angle_gamma   90.00
#
_symmetry.space_group_name_H-M   'P 1'
#
loop_
_entity.id
_entity.type
_entity.pdbx_description
1 polymer ?
#
loop_
_entity_poly.entity_id
_entity_poly.type
_entity_poly.pdbx_seq_one_letter_code
_entity_poly.pdbx_strand_id
1 'polypeptide(L)'
;MSKLDIILVAITVFVFAIAGVNAYLGYSGYDSHAQHYMTEGKWSDQTCAGCHYNVHTETEMSYHVQTDVTSWSPLTNTNFEVDGEQRWIENVGINHPGGGPLADFGVDIDCLICHDQTGQYDFNKRSDALISGDYEIANEKAFKEARSNLEQSPFYIASYVADVLTPLPVIIAVHDPIYGGPSNQNCAQTCHLQEAKTTAVTWAEDAHSSYDVHGDMNCLDCHITDNHEIGSSRQDTTPPGHEELSNQMPTCTASGCHEGISHGPMADAHLEFMTCTSCHVPKLAGADRMDNSYPLESFSWKDGERKETIRESDTTPMIGWYKPTEGDDRLPMPYSKEDEDVRMAPFNVITGTWWDKGIDDDIVQNPNTSTSVGNPIPISHVEQADIDGDGTVTEEEIRSVDISGDGEPDYPNAILRTVELYYPIYHNIAGSKVGLDDPLSCDGCHGVSGSEFLQEAHFPVNDEKPDDCISCHVERPAMDWAFLGYQEDPAETDPPTNWSDEDVSMTLPRQPPGQVEREPVLRSVLFEQNRGNG
;
A
#
# COMPACT_ATOMS: atom_id res chain seq x y z
N MET A 1 30.67 43.19 -37.20
CA MET A 1 30.14 42.22 -36.23
C MET A 1 30.57 42.67 -34.85
N SER A 2 29.60 42.79 -33.94
CA SER A 2 29.84 43.04 -32.52
C SER A 2 30.60 41.84 -31.91
N LYS A 3 31.26 42.01 -30.76
CA LYS A 3 31.89 40.88 -30.05
C LYS A 3 30.89 39.76 -29.73
N LEU A 4 29.62 40.11 -29.56
CA LEU A 4 28.52 39.16 -29.33
C LEU A 4 28.27 38.32 -30.59
N ASP A 5 28.25 38.94 -31.77
CA ASP A 5 28.04 38.24 -33.05
C ASP A 5 29.17 37.22 -33.31
N ILE A 6 30.40 37.57 -32.96
CA ILE A 6 31.56 36.68 -33.12
C ILE A 6 31.48 35.49 -32.16
N ILE A 7 31.05 35.72 -30.91
CA ILE A 7 30.85 34.64 -29.92
C ILE A 7 29.72 33.72 -30.35
N LEU A 8 28.59 34.28 -30.82
CA LEU A 8 27.46 33.50 -31.33
C LEU A 8 27.86 32.66 -32.53
N VAL A 9 28.56 33.23 -33.51
CA VAL A 9 29.06 32.48 -34.67
C VAL A 9 30.03 31.39 -34.24
N ALA A 10 30.91 31.64 -33.27
CA ALA A 10 31.85 30.63 -32.78
C ALA A 10 31.13 29.47 -32.06
N ILE A 11 30.13 29.76 -31.22
CA ILE A 11 29.30 28.74 -30.56
C ILE A 11 28.56 27.92 -31.61
N THR A 12 27.92 28.57 -32.58
CA THR A 12 27.19 27.90 -33.67
C THR A 12 28.10 26.96 -34.46
N VAL A 13 29.30 27.43 -34.84
CA VAL A 13 30.28 26.59 -35.55
C VAL A 13 30.73 25.40 -34.70
N PHE A 14 30.92 25.59 -33.39
CA PHE A 14 31.34 24.53 -32.48
C PHE A 14 30.25 23.46 -32.30
N VAL A 15 28.99 23.88 -32.17
CA VAL A 15 27.83 22.98 -32.08
C VAL A 15 27.68 22.18 -33.38
N PHE A 16 27.76 22.82 -34.56
CA PHE A 16 27.68 22.10 -35.83
C PHE A 16 28.89 21.19 -36.08
N ALA A 17 30.08 21.53 -35.58
CA ALA A 17 31.24 20.66 -35.67
C ALA A 17 31.06 19.40 -34.79
N ILE A 18 30.53 19.55 -33.58
CA ILE A 18 30.22 18.41 -32.69
C ILE A 18 29.11 17.54 -33.31
N ALA A 19 28.04 18.16 -33.81
CA ALA A 19 26.96 17.44 -34.50
C ALA A 19 27.48 16.68 -35.74
N GLY A 20 28.35 17.31 -36.53
CA GLY A 20 28.99 16.68 -37.69
C GLY A 20 29.94 15.54 -37.31
N VAL A 21 30.65 15.64 -36.19
CA VAL A 21 31.50 14.56 -35.66
C VAL A 21 30.65 13.38 -35.18
N ASN A 22 29.54 13.63 -34.48
CA ASN A 22 28.61 12.57 -34.06
C ASN A 22 27.97 11.85 -35.26
N ALA A 23 27.58 12.60 -36.30
CA ALA A 23 27.05 12.02 -37.55
C ALA A 23 28.13 11.23 -38.33
N TYR A 24 29.39 11.70 -38.34
CA TYR A 24 30.50 11.05 -39.05
C TYR A 24 31.03 9.80 -38.34
N LEU A 25 30.99 9.75 -37.01
CA LEU A 25 31.46 8.61 -36.21
C LEU A 25 30.52 7.40 -36.28
N GLY A 26 29.45 7.44 -37.07
CA GLY A 26 28.57 6.28 -37.27
C GLY A 26 27.80 5.92 -36.00
N TYR A 27 27.40 6.92 -35.20
CA TYR A 27 26.23 6.79 -34.32
C TYR A 27 24.95 6.68 -35.20
N SER A 28 24.92 5.66 -36.05
CA SER A 28 23.80 5.24 -36.90
C SER A 28 23.17 3.96 -36.33
N GLY A 29 23.10 3.89 -35.00
CA GLY A 29 22.23 2.96 -34.30
C GLY A 29 20.89 3.64 -34.12
N TYR A 30 19.91 3.23 -34.93
CA TYR A 30 18.48 3.57 -34.88
C TYR A 30 18.00 4.84 -35.61
N ASP A 31 18.07 4.80 -36.95
CA ASP A 31 17.23 5.66 -37.82
C ASP A 31 15.72 5.38 -37.68
N SER A 32 15.28 4.41 -36.86
CA SER A 32 13.89 4.26 -36.41
C SER A 32 13.59 4.97 -35.08
N HIS A 33 14.62 5.39 -34.33
CA HIS A 33 14.46 6.19 -33.10
C HIS A 33 14.59 7.69 -33.37
N ALA A 34 15.16 8.08 -34.52
CA ALA A 34 15.22 9.48 -34.95
C ALA A 34 13.84 10.06 -35.39
N GLN A 35 12.77 9.25 -35.35
CA GLN A 35 11.37 9.72 -35.49
C GLN A 35 10.61 9.78 -34.16
N HIS A 36 11.25 9.50 -33.00
CA HIS A 36 10.53 9.09 -31.79
C HIS A 36 10.27 10.17 -30.73
N TYR A 37 10.69 11.42 -30.94
CA TYR A 37 10.36 12.50 -30.01
C TYR A 37 9.20 13.34 -30.56
N MET A 38 8.02 13.11 -29.99
CA MET A 38 6.86 14.00 -30.08
C MET A 38 6.41 14.36 -31.50
N THR A 39 6.46 13.42 -32.44
CA THR A 39 6.09 13.70 -33.84
C THR A 39 4.63 14.16 -34.02
N GLU A 40 3.78 13.99 -32.98
CA GLU A 40 2.45 14.60 -32.88
C GLU A 40 2.14 15.21 -31.49
N GLY A 41 3.16 15.38 -30.64
CA GLY A 41 3.02 15.71 -29.22
C GLY A 41 2.33 14.64 -28.37
N LYS A 42 1.86 13.54 -28.96
CA LYS A 42 1.11 12.49 -28.26
C LYS A 42 2.04 11.68 -27.37
N TRP A 43 1.81 11.79 -26.07
CA TRP A 43 2.39 10.93 -25.05
C TRP A 43 1.61 9.62 -25.06
N SER A 44 2.31 8.49 -25.24
CA SER A 44 1.73 7.15 -25.16
C SER A 44 2.78 6.20 -24.62
N ASP A 45 2.35 5.14 -23.94
CA ASP A 45 3.25 4.18 -23.30
C ASP A 45 4.07 3.39 -24.35
N GLN A 46 3.52 3.24 -25.56
CA GLN A 46 4.25 2.78 -26.75
C GLN A 46 5.46 3.67 -27.11
N THR A 47 5.39 4.97 -26.81
CA THR A 47 6.51 5.91 -27.02
C THR A 47 7.61 5.68 -25.99
N CYS A 48 7.27 5.37 -24.74
CA CYS A 48 8.22 5.07 -23.67
C CYS A 48 9.03 3.79 -23.98
N ALA A 49 8.35 2.74 -24.45
CA ALA A 49 8.98 1.47 -24.84
C ALA A 49 10.02 1.61 -25.97
N GLY A 50 9.96 2.68 -26.77
CA GLY A 50 10.95 2.99 -27.80
C GLY A 50 12.35 3.31 -27.25
N CYS A 51 12.45 3.82 -26.02
CA CYS A 51 13.74 4.12 -25.37
C CYS A 51 14.03 3.22 -24.17
N HIS A 52 12.98 2.78 -23.47
CA HIS A 52 13.06 1.88 -22.33
C HIS A 52 12.79 0.44 -22.77
N TYR A 53 13.80 -0.22 -23.33
CA TYR A 53 13.66 -1.60 -23.78
C TYR A 53 13.29 -2.54 -22.62
N ASN A 54 12.37 -3.47 -22.87
CA ASN A 54 11.83 -4.46 -21.93
C ASN A 54 11.00 -3.92 -20.75
N VAL A 55 11.01 -2.62 -20.45
CA VAL A 55 10.30 -2.11 -19.26
C VAL A 55 8.79 -2.36 -19.31
N HIS A 56 8.17 -2.27 -20.49
CA HIS A 56 6.74 -2.57 -20.62
C HIS A 56 6.44 -4.04 -20.26
N THR A 57 7.31 -4.96 -20.69
CA THR A 57 7.17 -6.39 -20.36
C THR A 57 7.46 -6.66 -18.88
N GLU A 58 8.47 -5.99 -18.31
CA GLU A 58 8.79 -6.07 -16.88
C GLU A 58 7.61 -5.60 -16.02
N THR A 59 7.07 -4.41 -16.31
CA THR A 59 5.92 -3.86 -15.59
C THR A 59 4.67 -4.70 -15.79
N GLU A 60 4.39 -5.15 -17.02
CA GLU A 60 3.24 -6.02 -17.31
C GLU A 60 3.29 -7.31 -16.48
N MET A 61 4.47 -7.88 -16.24
CA MET A 61 4.61 -9.10 -15.45
C MET A 61 4.62 -8.88 -13.94
N SER A 62 4.70 -7.63 -13.48
CA SER A 62 4.74 -7.31 -12.04
C SER A 62 3.42 -7.62 -11.34
N TYR A 63 3.43 -7.89 -10.03
CA TYR A 63 2.19 -8.09 -9.28
C TYR A 63 1.35 -6.80 -9.14
N HIS A 64 1.93 -5.62 -9.42
CA HIS A 64 1.17 -4.37 -9.47
C HIS A 64 0.22 -4.31 -10.68
N VAL A 65 0.53 -5.05 -11.75
CA VAL A 65 -0.30 -5.16 -12.97
C VAL A 65 -1.06 -6.49 -13.03
N GLN A 66 -0.42 -7.57 -12.60
CA GLN A 66 -1.08 -8.88 -12.52
C GLN A 66 -1.92 -8.91 -11.24
N THR A 67 -3.24 -8.77 -11.38
CA THR A 67 -4.20 -8.86 -10.27
C THR A 67 -5.20 -9.99 -10.54
N ASP A 68 -5.52 -10.79 -9.53
CA ASP A 68 -6.63 -11.74 -9.61
C ASP A 68 -7.97 -11.01 -9.44
N VAL A 69 -8.68 -10.79 -10.56
CA VAL A 69 -9.99 -10.13 -10.56
C VAL A 69 -11.08 -10.91 -9.83
N THR A 70 -10.88 -12.20 -9.61
CA THR A 70 -11.83 -13.07 -8.92
C THR A 70 -11.61 -13.10 -7.40
N SER A 71 -10.49 -12.54 -6.93
CA SER A 71 -10.19 -12.44 -5.51
C SER A 71 -11.22 -11.55 -4.81
N TRP A 72 -11.88 -12.12 -3.82
CA TRP A 72 -12.86 -11.42 -3.01
C TRP A 72 -12.20 -10.79 -1.78
N SER A 73 -12.65 -9.60 -1.42
CA SER A 73 -12.24 -8.89 -0.21
C SER A 73 -13.48 -8.36 0.50
N PRO A 74 -13.52 -8.37 1.86
CA PRO A 74 -14.65 -7.81 2.60
C PRO A 74 -14.80 -6.30 2.33
N LEU A 75 -13.72 -5.59 2.03
CA LEU A 75 -13.75 -4.13 1.78
C LEU A 75 -14.51 -3.78 0.50
N THR A 76 -14.37 -4.58 -0.55
CA THR A 76 -14.99 -4.31 -1.86
C THR A 76 -16.27 -5.12 -2.05
N ASN A 77 -16.36 -6.27 -1.39
CA ASN A 77 -17.42 -7.27 -1.50
C ASN A 77 -17.81 -7.61 -2.96
N THR A 78 -16.91 -7.37 -3.90
CA THR A 78 -17.15 -7.55 -5.33
C THR A 78 -17.02 -9.02 -5.70
N ASN A 79 -18.01 -9.57 -6.39
CA ASN A 79 -17.91 -10.83 -7.09
C ASN A 79 -17.85 -10.55 -8.60
N PHE A 80 -16.68 -10.71 -9.22
CA PHE A 80 -16.49 -10.37 -10.63
C PHE A 80 -17.43 -11.14 -11.58
N GLU A 81 -17.69 -12.43 -11.30
CA GLU A 81 -18.54 -13.26 -12.16
C GLU A 81 -20.01 -12.83 -12.14
N VAL A 82 -20.48 -12.29 -11.00
CA VAL A 82 -21.87 -11.92 -10.79
C VAL A 82 -22.11 -10.42 -10.97
N ASP A 83 -21.31 -9.59 -10.29
CA ASP A 83 -21.42 -8.13 -10.32
C ASP A 83 -20.83 -7.54 -11.61
N GLY A 84 -19.99 -8.31 -12.31
CA GLY A 84 -19.42 -7.95 -13.59
C GLY A 84 -18.27 -6.95 -13.53
N GLU A 85 -17.74 -6.70 -14.71
CA GLU A 85 -16.57 -5.84 -14.96
C GLU A 85 -16.75 -4.42 -14.43
N GLN A 86 -17.86 -3.76 -14.76
CA GLN A 86 -18.05 -2.35 -14.42
C GLN A 86 -17.95 -2.14 -12.89
N ARG A 87 -18.56 -3.02 -12.10
CA ARG A 87 -18.47 -2.96 -10.64
C ARG A 87 -17.06 -3.21 -10.14
N TRP A 88 -16.34 -4.15 -10.75
CA TRP A 88 -14.94 -4.39 -10.42
C TRP A 88 -14.07 -3.17 -10.70
N ILE A 89 -14.28 -2.48 -11.83
CA ILE A 89 -13.56 -1.25 -12.15
C ILE A 89 -13.85 -0.17 -11.12
N GLU A 90 -15.13 0.05 -10.80
CA GLU A 90 -15.56 1.06 -9.81
C GLU A 90 -14.95 0.81 -8.41
N ASN A 91 -14.87 -0.44 -7.97
CA ASN A 91 -14.44 -0.80 -6.62
C ASN A 91 -12.93 -1.10 -6.48
N VAL A 92 -12.28 -1.53 -7.56
CA VAL A 92 -10.89 -2.03 -7.56
C VAL A 92 -10.08 -1.36 -8.67
N GLY A 93 -10.57 -1.42 -9.91
CA GLY A 93 -9.82 -1.04 -11.11
C GLY A 93 -9.39 0.43 -11.18
N ILE A 94 -10.09 1.36 -10.51
CA ILE A 94 -9.69 2.78 -10.50
C ILE A 94 -8.27 3.03 -9.98
N ASN A 95 -7.79 2.19 -9.07
CA ASN A 95 -6.45 2.28 -8.48
C ASN A 95 -5.42 1.39 -9.21
N HIS A 96 -5.85 0.62 -10.21
CA HIS A 96 -4.95 -0.24 -10.98
C HIS A 96 -4.13 0.60 -11.96
N PRO A 97 -2.83 0.34 -12.13
CA PRO A 97 -1.94 1.12 -13.02
C PRO A 97 -2.19 0.91 -14.53
N GLY A 98 -3.26 0.23 -14.94
CA GLY A 98 -3.48 -0.19 -16.34
C GLY A 98 -2.71 -1.47 -16.70
N GLY A 99 -2.88 -1.96 -17.94
CA GLY A 99 -2.36 -3.26 -18.35
C GLY A 99 -3.11 -4.43 -17.70
N GLY A 100 -2.57 -5.65 -17.80
CA GLY A 100 -3.13 -6.82 -17.12
C GLY A 100 -4.63 -7.00 -17.37
N PRO A 101 -5.47 -7.15 -16.32
CA PRO A 101 -6.92 -7.26 -16.48
C PRO A 101 -7.58 -6.05 -17.16
N LEU A 102 -6.98 -4.86 -17.08
CA LEU A 102 -7.52 -3.66 -17.73
C LEU A 102 -7.15 -3.57 -19.22
N ALA A 103 -6.17 -4.35 -19.69
CA ALA A 103 -5.78 -4.37 -21.10
C ALA A 103 -6.91 -4.90 -22.00
N ASP A 104 -7.73 -5.84 -21.50
CA ASP A 104 -8.91 -6.36 -22.20
C ASP A 104 -9.96 -5.27 -22.48
N PHE A 105 -9.92 -4.16 -21.74
CA PHE A 105 -10.78 -2.98 -21.90
C PHE A 105 -10.12 -1.85 -22.69
N GLY A 106 -8.89 -2.07 -23.18
CA GLY A 106 -8.13 -1.08 -23.94
C GLY A 106 -7.40 -0.04 -23.08
N VAL A 107 -7.24 -0.29 -21.77
CA VAL A 107 -6.41 0.54 -20.90
C VAL A 107 -4.99 -0.06 -20.84
N ASP A 108 -4.05 0.58 -21.53
CA ASP A 108 -2.62 0.22 -21.47
C ASP A 108 -2.03 0.59 -20.09
N ILE A 109 -0.84 0.06 -19.78
CA ILE A 109 -0.06 0.44 -18.59
C ILE A 109 0.13 1.95 -18.60
N ASP A 110 -0.27 2.63 -17.54
CA ASP A 110 -0.05 4.06 -17.35
C ASP A 110 1.33 4.30 -16.76
N CYS A 111 2.34 4.64 -17.56
CA CYS A 111 3.67 4.90 -17.02
C CYS A 111 3.71 6.16 -16.14
N LEU A 112 2.84 7.15 -16.40
CA LEU A 112 2.91 8.46 -15.75
C LEU A 112 2.32 8.44 -14.35
N ILE A 113 1.47 7.46 -14.03
CA ILE A 113 0.92 7.25 -12.69
C ILE A 113 2.02 7.12 -11.63
N CYS A 114 3.16 6.49 -12.00
CA CYS A 114 4.32 6.29 -11.13
C CYS A 114 5.45 7.28 -11.41
N HIS A 115 5.60 7.75 -12.66
CA HIS A 115 6.79 8.49 -13.08
C HIS A 115 6.61 10.01 -13.19
N ASP A 116 5.39 10.57 -13.02
CA ASP A 116 5.20 12.02 -13.05
C ASP A 116 5.96 12.73 -11.92
N GLN A 117 6.88 13.64 -12.28
CA GLN A 117 7.60 14.49 -11.32
C GLN A 117 7.03 15.91 -11.28
N THR A 118 6.01 16.19 -12.09
CA THR A 118 5.50 17.56 -12.25
C THR A 118 4.38 17.88 -11.27
N GLY A 119 3.76 16.87 -10.66
CA GLY A 119 2.58 17.01 -9.81
C GLY A 119 1.35 17.47 -10.59
N GLN A 120 1.34 17.26 -11.92
CA GLN A 120 0.24 17.66 -12.79
C GLN A 120 -0.56 16.47 -13.31
N TYR A 121 -0.14 15.23 -13.05
CA TYR A 121 -0.95 14.05 -13.31
C TYR A 121 -2.26 14.11 -12.50
N ASP A 122 -3.39 14.04 -13.20
CA ASP A 122 -4.73 14.13 -12.60
C ASP A 122 -5.36 12.74 -12.48
N PHE A 123 -5.10 12.08 -11.35
CA PHE A 123 -5.64 10.75 -11.07
C PHE A 123 -7.18 10.72 -11.13
N ASN A 124 -7.84 11.74 -10.57
CA ASN A 124 -9.30 11.80 -10.54
C ASN A 124 -9.91 11.80 -11.95
N LYS A 125 -9.31 12.55 -12.90
CA LYS A 125 -9.77 12.53 -14.30
C LYS A 125 -9.63 11.16 -14.96
N ARG A 126 -8.61 10.38 -14.59
CA ARG A 126 -8.47 8.99 -15.05
C ARG A 126 -9.52 8.10 -14.40
N SER A 127 -9.70 8.17 -13.09
CA SER A 127 -10.72 7.38 -12.37
C SER A 127 -12.13 7.67 -12.90
N ASP A 128 -12.49 8.95 -13.12
CA ASP A 128 -13.77 9.36 -13.72
C ASP A 128 -13.97 8.77 -15.12
N ALA A 129 -12.89 8.66 -15.90
CA ALA A 129 -12.94 8.05 -17.23
C ALA A 129 -13.22 6.55 -17.15
N LEU A 130 -12.54 5.85 -16.25
CA LEU A 130 -12.74 4.42 -16.01
C LEU A 130 -14.17 4.14 -15.54
N ILE A 131 -14.68 4.92 -14.58
CA ILE A 131 -16.06 4.79 -14.08
C ILE A 131 -17.08 5.07 -15.19
N SER A 132 -16.80 6.03 -16.09
CA SER A 132 -17.70 6.38 -17.19
C SER A 132 -17.65 5.41 -18.39
N GLY A 133 -16.77 4.39 -18.36
CA GLY A 133 -16.54 3.48 -19.48
C GLY A 133 -15.70 4.07 -20.63
N ASP A 134 -15.05 5.21 -20.42
CA ASP A 134 -14.15 5.87 -21.39
C ASP A 134 -12.73 5.26 -21.33
N TYR A 135 -12.63 3.93 -21.38
CA TYR A 135 -11.39 3.17 -21.08
C TYR A 135 -10.19 3.56 -21.96
N GLU A 136 -10.35 3.56 -23.28
CA GLU A 136 -9.25 3.83 -24.24
C GLU A 136 -8.60 5.22 -24.08
N ILE A 137 -9.29 6.16 -23.42
CA ILE A 137 -8.81 7.54 -23.22
C ILE A 137 -8.55 7.86 -21.75
N ALA A 138 -8.61 6.88 -20.85
CA ALA A 138 -8.47 7.10 -19.41
C ALA A 138 -7.10 7.68 -19.04
N ASN A 139 -6.00 7.06 -19.51
CA ASN A 139 -4.64 7.55 -19.27
C ASN A 139 -4.43 8.93 -19.94
N GLU A 140 -4.98 9.16 -21.15
CA GLU A 140 -4.90 10.47 -21.82
C GLU A 140 -5.56 11.57 -20.98
N LYS A 141 -6.72 11.29 -20.36
CA LYS A 141 -7.45 12.26 -19.55
C LYS A 141 -6.67 12.71 -18.31
N ALA A 142 -5.92 11.83 -17.66
CA ALA A 142 -5.07 12.21 -16.52
C ALA A 142 -4.01 13.25 -16.90
N PHE A 143 -3.46 13.18 -18.11
CA PHE A 143 -2.31 14.01 -18.48
C PHE A 143 -2.65 15.12 -19.49
N LYS A 144 -3.87 15.19 -20.00
CA LYS A 144 -4.26 16.15 -21.07
C LYS A 144 -3.97 17.61 -20.73
N GLU A 145 -4.27 18.03 -19.50
CA GLU A 145 -4.04 19.40 -19.04
C GLU A 145 -2.56 19.64 -18.73
N ALA A 146 -1.93 18.69 -18.02
CA ALA A 146 -0.49 18.69 -17.74
C ALA A 146 0.32 18.86 -19.02
N ARG A 147 0.02 18.07 -20.05
CA ARG A 147 0.61 18.17 -21.39
C ARG A 147 0.51 19.58 -21.95
N SER A 148 -0.68 20.19 -21.94
CA SER A 148 -0.86 21.54 -22.50
C SER A 148 -0.03 22.60 -21.77
N ASN A 149 0.15 22.44 -20.46
CA ASN A 149 1.01 23.31 -19.65
C ASN A 149 2.50 23.05 -19.90
N LEU A 150 2.90 21.77 -19.94
CA LEU A 150 4.28 21.35 -20.15
C LEU A 150 4.78 21.71 -21.55
N GLU A 151 3.93 21.63 -22.58
CA GLU A 151 4.19 22.09 -23.95
C GLU A 151 4.58 23.59 -24.01
N GLN A 152 4.17 24.38 -23.02
CA GLN A 152 4.51 25.80 -22.90
C GLN A 152 5.75 26.05 -22.03
N SER A 153 6.28 25.02 -21.36
CA SER A 153 7.40 25.15 -20.44
C SER A 153 8.73 25.41 -21.17
N PRO A 154 9.65 26.18 -20.58
CA PRO A 154 11.00 26.35 -21.13
C PRO A 154 11.76 25.04 -21.29
N PHE A 155 11.47 24.02 -20.45
CA PHE A 155 12.08 22.69 -20.52
C PHE A 155 11.62 21.93 -21.76
N TYR A 156 10.32 21.96 -22.08
CA TYR A 156 9.79 21.37 -23.31
C TYR A 156 10.31 22.08 -24.57
N ILE A 157 10.38 23.41 -24.54
CA ILE A 157 10.98 24.16 -25.66
C ILE A 157 12.48 23.83 -25.78
N ALA A 158 13.18 23.67 -24.66
CA ALA A 158 14.58 23.28 -24.63
C ALA A 158 14.81 21.84 -25.12
N SER A 159 13.97 20.86 -24.74
CA SER A 159 14.06 19.49 -25.26
C SER A 159 13.80 19.45 -26.76
N TYR A 160 12.76 20.14 -27.23
CA TYR A 160 12.43 20.24 -28.65
C TYR A 160 13.54 20.94 -29.48
N VAL A 161 14.21 21.94 -28.91
CA VAL A 161 15.36 22.63 -29.56
C VAL A 161 16.64 21.77 -29.48
N ALA A 162 16.83 21.01 -28.40
CA ALA A 162 17.95 20.08 -28.19
C ALA A 162 17.87 18.85 -29.11
N ASP A 163 16.67 18.47 -29.53
CA ASP A 163 16.41 17.34 -30.43
C ASP A 163 17.16 17.45 -31.78
N VAL A 164 17.52 18.67 -32.19
CA VAL A 164 18.22 18.92 -33.47
C VAL A 164 19.75 18.77 -33.35
N LEU A 165 20.35 18.87 -32.16
CA LEU A 165 21.81 19.12 -32.03
C LEU A 165 22.57 18.43 -30.87
N THR A 166 21.94 17.63 -30.01
CA THR A 166 22.56 17.30 -28.69
C THR A 166 22.73 15.80 -28.39
N PRO A 167 23.88 15.37 -27.84
CA PRO A 167 24.09 13.99 -27.40
C PRO A 167 23.23 13.63 -26.17
N LEU A 168 22.96 12.32 -26.00
CA LEU A 168 22.14 11.68 -24.96
C LEU A 168 22.16 12.32 -23.55
N PRO A 169 23.32 12.76 -22.99
CA PRO A 169 23.37 13.32 -21.64
C PRO A 169 22.57 14.62 -21.42
N VAL A 170 22.30 15.41 -22.46
CA VAL A 170 21.48 16.63 -22.34
C VAL A 170 19.98 16.30 -22.34
N ILE A 171 19.59 15.19 -22.95
CA ILE A 171 18.19 14.72 -23.00
C ILE A 171 17.75 14.25 -21.61
N ILE A 172 18.59 13.48 -20.92
CA ILE A 172 18.35 13.01 -19.54
C ILE A 172 18.12 14.20 -18.58
N ALA A 173 18.93 15.26 -18.71
CA ALA A 173 18.81 16.46 -17.87
C ALA A 173 17.49 17.25 -18.05
N VAL A 174 16.73 16.98 -19.11
CA VAL A 174 15.41 17.58 -19.36
C VAL A 174 14.28 16.59 -19.13
N HIS A 175 14.53 15.29 -19.31
CA HIS A 175 13.58 14.21 -19.06
C HIS A 175 13.36 13.99 -17.56
N ASP A 176 14.42 13.76 -16.77
CA ASP A 176 14.34 13.39 -15.35
C ASP A 176 13.58 14.38 -14.45
N PRO A 177 13.69 15.71 -14.66
CA PRO A 177 12.90 16.68 -13.89
C PRO A 177 11.39 16.68 -14.20
N ILE A 178 10.97 16.00 -15.26
CA ILE A 178 9.57 15.88 -15.69
C ILE A 178 9.07 14.45 -15.45
N TYR A 179 9.91 13.46 -15.79
CA TYR A 179 9.65 12.03 -15.65
C TYR A 179 10.90 11.35 -15.08
N GLY A 180 10.79 10.89 -13.84
CA GLY A 180 11.90 10.37 -13.05
C GLY A 180 11.51 9.13 -12.28
N GLY A 181 12.40 8.65 -11.41
CA GLY A 181 12.03 7.58 -10.48
C GLY A 181 10.81 7.98 -9.61
N PRO A 182 9.96 7.02 -9.21
CA PRO A 182 8.77 7.33 -8.43
C PRO A 182 9.07 8.14 -7.17
N SER A 183 8.26 9.17 -6.94
CA SER A 183 8.24 9.91 -5.68
C SER A 183 7.24 9.27 -4.70
N ASN A 184 7.38 9.57 -3.41
CA ASN A 184 6.41 9.14 -2.40
C ASN A 184 4.99 9.60 -2.76
N GLN A 185 4.87 10.79 -3.35
CA GLN A 185 3.58 11.33 -3.76
C GLN A 185 2.90 10.46 -4.82
N ASN A 186 3.66 9.94 -5.80
CA ASN A 186 3.12 9.07 -6.85
C ASN A 186 2.52 7.79 -6.25
N CYS A 187 3.20 7.18 -5.28
CA CYS A 187 2.70 5.98 -4.59
C CYS A 187 1.53 6.31 -3.67
N ALA A 188 1.73 7.29 -2.79
CA ALA A 188 0.85 7.62 -1.67
C ALA A 188 -0.48 8.24 -2.08
N GLN A 189 -0.47 9.22 -3.00
CA GLN A 189 -1.66 10.03 -3.28
C GLN A 189 -2.50 9.49 -4.43
N THR A 190 -1.91 8.63 -5.27
CA THR A 190 -2.61 8.03 -6.40
C THR A 190 -3.37 6.77 -5.97
N CYS A 191 -2.65 5.73 -5.52
CA CYS A 191 -3.25 4.41 -5.29
C CYS A 191 -3.25 4.00 -3.81
N HIS A 192 -2.13 4.20 -3.10
CA HIS A 192 -2.00 3.77 -1.70
C HIS A 192 -2.73 4.68 -0.70
N LEU A 193 -3.43 5.71 -1.19
CA LEU A 193 -4.27 6.58 -0.35
C LEU A 193 -5.43 5.79 0.29
N GLN A 194 -5.93 4.76 -0.41
CA GLN A 194 -7.00 3.91 0.09
C GLN A 194 -6.55 3.00 1.23
N GLU A 195 -5.26 2.69 1.35
CA GLU A 195 -4.75 1.88 2.46
C GLU A 195 -4.79 2.63 3.79
N ALA A 196 -4.76 3.97 3.75
CA ALA A 196 -4.94 4.78 4.95
C ALA A 196 -6.34 4.61 5.56
N LYS A 197 -7.35 4.23 4.76
CA LYS A 197 -8.67 3.85 5.27
C LYS A 197 -8.60 2.62 6.17
N THR A 198 -7.72 1.66 5.87
CA THR A 198 -7.66 0.40 6.62
C THR A 198 -6.57 0.36 7.66
N THR A 199 -5.51 1.14 7.50
CA THR A 199 -4.33 1.10 8.38
C THR A 199 -4.16 2.37 9.23
N ALA A 200 -4.89 3.46 8.93
CA ALA A 200 -4.76 4.74 9.62
C ALA A 200 -3.32 5.32 9.60
N VAL A 201 -2.55 4.93 8.59
CA VAL A 201 -1.22 5.45 8.27
C VAL A 201 -1.29 6.82 7.61
N THR A 202 -0.27 7.63 7.84
CA THR A 202 -0.28 9.05 7.48
C THR A 202 0.60 9.41 6.30
N TRP A 203 1.17 8.44 5.57
CA TRP A 203 2.17 8.70 4.51
C TRP A 203 1.70 9.61 3.37
N ALA A 204 0.38 9.73 3.18
CA ALA A 204 -0.20 10.60 2.17
C ALA A 204 -0.41 12.04 2.66
N GLU A 205 -0.25 12.29 3.96
CA GLU A 205 -0.45 13.59 4.59
C GLU A 205 0.82 14.45 4.53
N ASP A 206 0.66 15.76 4.34
CA ASP A 206 1.78 16.71 4.33
C ASP A 206 2.57 16.69 5.66
N ALA A 207 1.89 16.35 6.76
CA ALA A 207 2.48 16.27 8.10
C ALA A 207 3.13 14.90 8.40
N HIS A 208 3.16 13.97 7.46
CA HIS A 208 3.63 12.59 7.67
C HIS A 208 4.98 12.49 8.40
N SER A 209 5.97 13.32 8.03
CA SER A 209 7.32 13.28 8.64
C SER A 209 7.35 13.70 10.12
N SER A 210 6.25 14.24 10.65
CA SER A 210 6.08 14.47 12.10
C SER A 210 5.54 13.24 12.84
N TYR A 211 5.00 12.26 12.12
CA TYR A 211 4.36 11.05 12.64
C TYR A 211 5.14 9.77 12.37
N ASP A 212 6.09 9.78 11.44
CA ASP A 212 6.96 8.65 11.13
C ASP A 212 8.43 9.07 11.07
N VAL A 213 9.31 8.38 11.81
CA VAL A 213 10.76 8.61 11.80
C VAL A 213 11.39 8.39 10.41
N HIS A 214 10.72 7.65 9.54
CA HIS A 214 11.12 7.38 8.16
C HIS A 214 10.41 8.29 7.16
N GLY A 215 9.61 9.28 7.59
CA GLY A 215 8.77 10.07 6.67
C GLY A 215 9.52 10.93 5.63
N ASP A 216 10.83 11.14 5.81
CA ASP A 216 11.70 11.79 4.83
C ASP A 216 12.39 10.80 3.86
N MET A 217 12.24 9.49 4.06
CA MET A 217 12.79 8.45 3.17
C MET A 217 11.90 8.24 1.95
N ASN A 218 12.47 7.77 0.83
CA ASN A 218 11.64 7.38 -0.30
C ASN A 218 11.00 6.01 -0.03
N CYS A 219 9.75 5.79 -0.46
CA CYS A 219 9.08 4.48 -0.38
C CYS A 219 9.97 3.35 -0.89
N LEU A 220 10.67 3.59 -2.02
CA LEU A 220 11.55 2.63 -2.69
C LEU A 220 12.84 2.31 -1.92
N ASP A 221 13.18 3.07 -0.87
CA ASP A 221 14.30 2.74 0.01
C ASP A 221 14.01 1.51 0.87
N CYS A 222 12.73 1.25 1.16
CA CYS A 222 12.25 0.02 1.79
C CYS A 222 11.60 -0.91 0.75
N HIS A 223 10.73 -0.40 -0.11
CA HIS A 223 10.11 -1.15 -1.21
C HIS A 223 11.10 -1.30 -2.39
N ILE A 224 12.22 -1.98 -2.13
CA ILE A 224 13.31 -2.16 -3.09
C ILE A 224 12.72 -2.70 -4.38
N THR A 225 13.01 -2.03 -5.49
CA THR A 225 12.46 -2.38 -6.79
C THR A 225 13.57 -2.89 -7.70
N ASP A 226 13.33 -4.03 -8.35
CA ASP A 226 14.21 -4.57 -9.38
C ASP A 226 13.35 -5.01 -10.56
N ASN A 227 13.71 -4.60 -11.79
CA ASN A 227 12.93 -4.89 -13.01
C ASN A 227 11.42 -4.60 -12.86
N HIS A 228 11.08 -3.42 -12.33
CA HIS A 228 9.70 -2.97 -12.04
C HIS A 228 8.91 -3.85 -11.06
N GLU A 229 9.60 -4.77 -10.39
CA GLU A 229 9.03 -5.58 -9.32
C GLU A 229 9.32 -4.93 -7.97
N ILE A 230 8.30 -4.32 -7.39
CA ILE A 230 8.39 -3.50 -6.18
C ILE A 230 8.34 -4.43 -4.96
N GLY A 231 9.28 -4.32 -4.04
CA GLY A 231 9.29 -5.22 -2.89
C GLY A 231 8.06 -5.08 -1.99
N SER A 232 7.42 -6.20 -1.63
CA SER A 232 6.25 -6.23 -0.75
C SER A 232 6.60 -6.74 0.64
N SER A 233 5.85 -6.30 1.65
CA SER A 233 5.85 -6.88 3.00
C SER A 233 4.88 -8.06 3.14
N ARG A 234 4.01 -8.29 2.15
CA ARG A 234 3.08 -9.41 2.09
C ARG A 234 3.34 -10.28 0.86
N GLN A 235 3.49 -11.59 1.06
CA GLN A 235 3.55 -12.54 -0.06
C GLN A 235 2.17 -12.74 -0.72
N ASP A 236 1.07 -12.44 -0.03
CA ASP A 236 -0.32 -12.67 -0.48
C ASP A 236 -0.84 -11.76 -1.59
N THR A 237 -0.21 -10.61 -1.85
CA THR A 237 -0.55 -9.76 -3.00
C THR A 237 0.11 -10.22 -4.30
N THR A 238 0.91 -11.30 -4.24
CA THR A 238 1.55 -11.91 -5.41
C THR A 238 0.59 -12.92 -6.02
N PRO A 239 0.18 -12.77 -7.29
CA PRO A 239 -0.71 -13.74 -7.93
C PRO A 239 -0.15 -15.17 -7.90
N PRO A 240 -1.02 -16.20 -7.80
CA PRO A 240 -0.59 -17.60 -7.87
C PRO A 240 0.29 -17.87 -9.11
N GLY A 241 1.44 -18.52 -8.91
CA GLY A 241 2.40 -18.80 -10.00
C GLY A 241 3.45 -17.71 -10.25
N HIS A 242 3.41 -16.62 -9.48
CA HIS A 242 4.39 -15.53 -9.52
C HIS A 242 5.23 -15.43 -8.23
N GLU A 243 5.29 -16.51 -7.43
CA GLU A 243 6.02 -16.59 -6.15
C GLU A 243 7.51 -16.20 -6.26
N GLU A 244 8.12 -16.47 -7.42
CA GLU A 244 9.50 -16.10 -7.76
C GLU A 244 9.71 -14.58 -7.95
N LEU A 245 8.63 -13.81 -8.06
CA LEU A 245 8.61 -12.35 -8.22
C LEU A 245 8.50 -11.61 -6.87
N SER A 246 8.43 -12.30 -5.74
CA SER A 246 8.39 -11.64 -4.43
C SER A 246 9.77 -11.05 -4.07
N ASN A 247 10.05 -9.85 -4.57
CA ASN A 247 11.13 -9.05 -4.00
C ASN A 247 10.71 -8.72 -2.56
N GLN A 248 11.53 -9.11 -1.58
CA GLN A 248 11.17 -8.93 -0.17
C GLN A 248 11.68 -7.58 0.32
N MET A 249 10.81 -6.84 0.99
CA MET A 249 11.19 -5.63 1.72
C MET A 249 12.26 -5.97 2.78
N PRO A 250 13.32 -5.14 2.98
CA PRO A 250 14.27 -5.33 4.04
C PRO A 250 13.56 -5.25 5.40
N THR A 251 13.95 -6.13 6.32
CA THR A 251 13.51 -6.07 7.72
C THR A 251 14.08 -4.84 8.42
N CYS A 252 13.48 -4.41 9.54
CA CYS A 252 14.02 -3.31 10.34
C CYS A 252 15.50 -3.53 10.71
N THR A 253 15.90 -4.79 10.96
CA THR A 253 17.26 -5.19 11.33
C THR A 253 18.20 -5.43 10.16
N ALA A 254 17.77 -5.15 8.92
CA ALA A 254 18.62 -5.29 7.74
C ALA A 254 19.87 -4.41 7.83
N SER A 255 20.94 -4.84 7.15
CA SER A 255 22.18 -4.08 7.09
C SER A 255 21.93 -2.71 6.44
N GLY A 256 22.41 -1.65 7.10
CA GLY A 256 22.14 -0.26 6.73
C GLY A 256 20.90 0.37 7.38
N CYS A 257 20.10 -0.41 8.11
CA CYS A 257 18.94 0.06 8.89
C CYS A 257 19.25 0.00 10.40
N HIS A 258 18.71 -0.99 11.12
CA HIS A 258 18.89 -1.18 12.57
C HIS A 258 19.71 -2.45 12.92
N GLU A 259 20.61 -2.86 12.03
CA GLU A 259 21.49 -4.02 12.26
C GLU A 259 22.26 -3.90 13.58
N GLY A 260 22.15 -4.94 14.43
CA GLY A 260 22.93 -5.05 15.67
C GLY A 260 22.51 -4.10 16.80
N ILE A 261 21.39 -3.40 16.66
CA ILE A 261 20.83 -2.59 17.75
C ILE A 261 20.27 -3.51 18.83
N SER A 262 20.70 -3.27 20.08
CA SER A 262 20.13 -3.87 21.28
C SER A 262 19.35 -2.80 22.05
N HIS A 263 18.24 -3.20 22.64
CA HIS A 263 17.41 -2.39 23.54
C HIS A 263 17.60 -2.82 25.01
N GLY A 264 18.55 -3.72 25.26
CA GLY A 264 18.75 -4.37 26.55
C GLY A 264 18.11 -5.75 26.63
N PRO A 265 18.48 -6.56 27.63
CA PRO A 265 18.16 -7.98 27.66
C PRO A 265 16.65 -8.27 27.71
N MET A 266 15.85 -7.39 28.34
CA MET A 266 14.40 -7.56 28.41
C MET A 266 13.74 -7.28 27.05
N ALA A 267 14.00 -6.11 26.46
CA ALA A 267 13.41 -5.76 25.16
C ALA A 267 13.92 -6.68 24.04
N ASP A 268 15.19 -7.07 24.05
CA ASP A 268 15.74 -8.02 23.06
C ASP A 268 15.08 -9.40 23.15
N ALA A 269 14.71 -9.86 24.36
CA ALA A 269 13.97 -11.11 24.53
C ALA A 269 12.53 -11.02 23.95
N HIS A 270 11.89 -9.85 24.00
CA HIS A 270 10.58 -9.66 23.37
C HIS A 270 10.65 -9.76 21.84
N LEU A 271 11.77 -9.37 21.23
CA LEU A 271 11.95 -9.45 19.77
C LEU A 271 11.98 -10.90 19.23
N GLU A 272 12.04 -11.92 20.11
CA GLU A 272 11.86 -13.32 19.70
C GLU A 272 10.43 -13.61 19.24
N PHE A 273 9.43 -12.89 19.78
CA PHE A 273 8.01 -13.14 19.52
C PHE A 273 7.21 -11.88 19.20
N MET A 274 7.81 -10.68 19.22
CA MET A 274 7.16 -9.41 18.84
C MET A 274 7.88 -8.78 17.64
N THR A 275 7.13 -8.09 16.79
CA THR A 275 7.69 -7.22 15.76
C THR A 275 8.19 -5.91 16.37
N CYS A 276 9.15 -5.26 15.72
CA CYS A 276 9.59 -3.90 16.12
C CYS A 276 8.42 -2.90 16.11
N THR A 277 7.50 -3.05 15.16
CA THR A 277 6.32 -2.18 15.03
C THR A 277 5.38 -2.28 16.21
N SER A 278 5.35 -3.40 16.94
CA SER A 278 4.51 -3.55 18.14
C SER A 278 4.84 -2.51 19.21
N CYS A 279 6.11 -2.15 19.38
CA CYS A 279 6.52 -1.10 20.32
C CYS A 279 6.59 0.27 19.65
N HIS A 280 6.94 0.31 18.36
CA HIS A 280 7.20 1.54 17.64
C HIS A 280 5.98 2.10 16.89
N VAL A 281 4.79 1.51 16.99
CA VAL A 281 3.54 2.11 16.50
C VAL A 281 2.55 2.17 17.67
N PRO A 282 2.71 3.15 18.58
CA PRO A 282 1.91 3.23 19.81
C PRO A 282 0.51 3.82 19.59
N LYS A 283 0.31 4.56 18.49
CA LYS A 283 -0.91 5.31 18.21
C LYS A 283 -1.14 5.40 16.69
N LEU A 284 -2.40 5.34 16.31
CA LEU A 284 -2.91 5.52 14.94
C LEU A 284 -3.68 6.84 14.85
N ALA A 285 -3.56 7.53 13.72
CA ALA A 285 -4.20 8.82 13.50
C ALA A 285 -5.72 8.67 13.32
N GLY A 286 -6.49 9.61 13.86
CA GLY A 286 -7.89 9.81 13.51
C GLY A 286 -8.07 10.70 12.28
N ALA A 287 -9.30 10.80 11.80
CA ALA A 287 -9.68 11.74 10.74
C ALA A 287 -9.43 13.21 11.13
N ASP A 288 -9.40 13.53 12.42
CA ASP A 288 -9.06 14.86 12.93
C ASP A 288 -7.61 15.31 12.64
N ARG A 289 -6.75 14.39 12.18
CA ARG A 289 -5.35 14.65 11.81
C ARG A 289 -5.04 14.46 10.32
N MET A 290 -6.03 14.11 9.51
CA MET A 290 -5.83 13.71 8.11
C MET A 290 -6.69 14.56 7.18
N ASP A 291 -6.11 14.99 6.07
CA ASP A 291 -6.79 15.80 5.06
C ASP A 291 -7.05 15.03 3.76
N ASN A 292 -6.28 13.96 3.47
CA ASN A 292 -6.32 13.28 2.19
C ASN A 292 -7.09 11.94 2.22
N SER A 293 -7.07 11.21 3.33
CA SER A 293 -7.83 9.96 3.49
C SER A 293 -8.26 9.77 4.94
N TYR A 294 -9.40 9.10 5.14
CA TYR A 294 -9.99 8.96 6.47
C TYR A 294 -10.04 7.50 6.92
N PRO A 295 -9.51 7.18 8.12
CA PRO A 295 -9.50 5.82 8.63
C PRO A 295 -10.92 5.34 8.92
N LEU A 296 -11.21 4.09 8.57
CA LEU A 296 -12.50 3.47 8.82
C LEU A 296 -12.58 2.96 10.25
N GLU A 297 -13.71 3.22 10.88
CA GLU A 297 -14.14 2.51 12.08
C GLU A 297 -14.94 1.26 11.69
N SER A 298 -15.83 1.40 10.72
CA SER A 298 -16.64 0.29 10.21
C SER A 298 -17.10 0.51 8.78
N PHE A 299 -17.49 -0.58 8.11
CA PHE A 299 -18.23 -0.55 6.86
C PHE A 299 -19.32 -1.63 6.83
N SER A 300 -20.34 -1.42 6.02
CA SER A 300 -21.45 -2.35 5.85
C SER A 300 -21.88 -2.42 4.39
N TRP A 301 -22.06 -3.65 3.91
CA TRP A 301 -22.67 -4.01 2.63
C TRP A 301 -24.07 -4.59 2.80
N LYS A 302 -24.63 -4.50 4.02
CA LYS A 302 -25.91 -5.13 4.39
C LYS A 302 -27.04 -4.80 3.42
N ASP A 303 -27.08 -3.57 2.91
CA ASP A 303 -28.20 -3.04 2.13
C ASP A 303 -27.88 -2.94 0.63
N GLY A 304 -26.86 -3.66 0.13
CA GLY A 304 -26.47 -3.61 -1.28
C GLY A 304 -25.65 -2.39 -1.67
N GLU A 305 -25.40 -1.46 -0.75
CA GLU A 305 -24.50 -0.32 -0.93
C GLU A 305 -23.52 -0.23 0.24
N ARG A 306 -22.30 0.25 -0.02
CA ARG A 306 -21.29 0.45 1.02
C ARG A 306 -21.66 1.66 1.88
N LYS A 307 -21.91 1.42 3.16
CA LYS A 307 -22.03 2.45 4.19
C LYS A 307 -20.79 2.41 5.07
N GLU A 308 -20.15 3.55 5.27
CA GLU A 308 -18.92 3.67 6.04
C GLU A 308 -19.13 4.54 7.28
N THR A 309 -18.43 4.19 8.36
CA THR A 309 -18.24 5.07 9.53
C THR A 309 -16.77 5.39 9.62
N ILE A 310 -16.46 6.69 9.72
CA ILE A 310 -15.11 7.20 9.84
C ILE A 310 -14.70 7.26 11.30
N ARG A 311 -13.46 6.87 11.58
CA ARG A 311 -12.84 7.02 12.88
C ARG A 311 -12.32 8.45 13.03
N GLU A 312 -13.00 9.23 13.87
CA GLU A 312 -12.68 10.65 14.03
C GLU A 312 -11.42 10.91 14.86
N SER A 313 -11.19 10.14 15.92
CA SER A 313 -10.12 10.38 16.89
C SER A 313 -9.00 9.36 16.79
N ASP A 314 -7.80 9.76 17.22
CA ASP A 314 -6.65 8.86 17.35
C ASP A 314 -6.99 7.62 18.19
N THR A 315 -6.45 6.46 17.81
CA THR A 315 -6.67 5.19 18.54
C THR A 315 -5.37 4.45 18.80
N THR A 316 -5.33 3.67 19.86
CA THR A 316 -4.24 2.73 20.11
C THR A 316 -4.44 1.47 19.24
N PRO A 317 -3.41 1.03 18.49
CA PRO A 317 -3.52 -0.21 17.72
C PRO A 317 -3.58 -1.42 18.65
N MET A 318 -4.30 -2.46 18.23
CA MET A 318 -4.39 -3.70 18.98
C MET A 318 -3.23 -4.62 18.60
N ILE A 319 -2.55 -5.21 19.59
CA ILE A 319 -1.48 -6.17 19.35
C ILE A 319 -2.09 -7.58 19.26
N GLY A 320 -1.79 -8.28 18.17
CA GLY A 320 -2.29 -9.63 17.87
C GLY A 320 -1.19 -10.52 17.29
N TRP A 321 -1.39 -11.85 17.28
CA TRP A 321 -0.48 -12.76 16.60
C TRP A 321 -0.62 -12.64 15.08
N TYR A 322 0.51 -12.54 14.40
CA TYR A 322 0.60 -12.28 12.97
C TYR A 322 1.67 -13.18 12.33
N LYS A 323 1.39 -13.66 11.13
CA LYS A 323 2.41 -14.12 10.21
C LYS A 323 2.11 -13.53 8.82
N PRO A 324 3.13 -13.14 8.04
CA PRO A 324 2.95 -12.78 6.64
C PRO A 324 2.26 -13.95 5.92
N THR A 325 1.11 -13.68 5.31
CA THR A 325 0.29 -14.71 4.67
C THR A 325 0.89 -15.18 3.35
N GLU A 326 0.89 -16.49 3.12
CA GLU A 326 1.00 -17.11 1.79
C GLU A 326 -0.41 -17.59 1.39
N GLY A 327 -1.04 -16.94 0.41
CA GLY A 327 -2.19 -17.46 -0.34
C GLY A 327 -3.35 -18.05 0.47
N ASP A 328 -3.78 -17.39 1.55
CA ASP A 328 -4.73 -17.98 2.49
C ASP A 328 -6.15 -17.43 2.26
N ASP A 329 -7.12 -18.31 2.02
CA ASP A 329 -8.55 -18.04 1.84
C ASP A 329 -9.24 -17.62 3.17
N ARG A 330 -8.57 -16.79 3.97
CA ARG A 330 -9.04 -16.32 5.28
C ARG A 330 -9.21 -14.82 5.34
N LEU A 331 -10.12 -14.42 6.22
CA LEU A 331 -10.27 -13.02 6.60
C LEU A 331 -9.00 -12.52 7.31
N PRO A 332 -8.71 -11.20 7.24
CA PRO A 332 -7.63 -10.57 7.99
C PRO A 332 -7.95 -10.65 9.49
N MET A 333 -7.57 -11.76 10.10
CA MET A 333 -7.83 -12.10 11.49
C MET A 333 -6.51 -12.52 12.14
N PRO A 334 -6.29 -12.25 13.44
CA PRO A 334 -5.09 -12.66 14.12
C PRO A 334 -5.00 -14.18 14.24
N TYR A 335 -3.76 -14.65 14.29
CA TYR A 335 -3.43 -16.04 14.51
C TYR A 335 -3.59 -16.43 15.98
N SER A 336 -3.41 -17.71 16.26
CA SER A 336 -3.25 -18.22 17.62
C SER A 336 -1.79 -18.17 18.05
N LYS A 337 -1.56 -18.07 19.36
CA LYS A 337 -0.24 -18.27 20.00
C LYS A 337 0.37 -19.63 19.67
N GLU A 338 -0.46 -20.64 19.41
CA GLU A 338 -0.04 -22.02 19.14
C GLU A 338 0.34 -22.26 17.68
N ASP A 339 0.10 -21.29 16.79
CA ASP A 339 0.47 -21.40 15.38
C ASP A 339 1.99 -21.25 15.22
N GLU A 340 2.56 -21.97 14.25
CA GLU A 340 3.99 -21.89 13.96
C GLU A 340 4.34 -20.56 13.26
N ASP A 341 5.54 -20.05 13.55
CA ASP A 341 6.15 -18.86 12.93
C ASP A 341 5.35 -17.55 13.07
N VAL A 342 4.48 -17.45 14.09
CA VAL A 342 3.77 -16.20 14.41
C VAL A 342 4.58 -15.27 15.29
N ARG A 343 4.36 -13.96 15.12
CA ARG A 343 4.88 -12.90 15.98
C ARG A 343 3.78 -11.89 16.27
N MET A 344 3.81 -11.27 17.44
CA MET A 344 2.90 -10.20 17.79
C MET A 344 3.18 -8.96 16.93
N ALA A 345 2.14 -8.39 16.34
CA ALA A 345 2.18 -7.20 15.51
C ALA A 345 1.01 -6.26 15.85
N PRO A 346 1.14 -4.94 15.60
CA PRO A 346 0.05 -3.98 15.78
C PRO A 346 -0.92 -4.04 14.60
N PHE A 347 -2.21 -3.93 14.91
CA PHE A 347 -3.31 -3.91 13.96
C PHE A 347 -4.19 -2.69 14.15
N ASN A 348 -4.69 -2.15 13.04
CA ASN A 348 -5.92 -1.37 13.06
C ASN A 348 -7.10 -2.34 12.93
N VAL A 349 -8.06 -2.24 13.86
CA VAL A 349 -9.27 -3.07 13.88
C VAL A 349 -10.43 -2.30 13.26
N ILE A 350 -11.11 -2.91 12.28
CA ILE A 350 -12.25 -2.33 11.56
C ILE A 350 -13.41 -3.31 11.60
N THR A 351 -14.62 -2.84 11.87
CA THR A 351 -15.80 -3.72 11.83
C THR A 351 -16.39 -3.77 10.42
N GLY A 352 -16.41 -4.95 9.79
CA GLY A 352 -17.05 -5.18 8.49
C GLY A 352 -18.38 -5.92 8.64
N THR A 353 -19.39 -5.56 7.84
CA THR A 353 -20.69 -6.25 7.82
C THR A 353 -21.10 -6.63 6.40
N TRP A 354 -21.45 -7.90 6.18
CA TRP A 354 -21.92 -8.41 4.89
C TRP A 354 -22.77 -9.68 5.06
N TRP A 355 -23.53 -10.04 4.03
CA TRP A 355 -24.31 -11.27 4.00
C TRP A 355 -23.48 -12.45 3.51
N ASP A 356 -23.61 -13.59 4.18
CA ASP A 356 -23.08 -14.89 3.77
C ASP A 356 -24.23 -15.84 3.44
N LYS A 357 -24.04 -16.79 2.52
CA LYS A 357 -25.05 -17.80 2.17
C LYS A 357 -25.42 -18.71 3.35
N GLY A 358 -24.59 -18.78 4.39
CA GLY A 358 -24.86 -19.55 5.61
C GLY A 358 -24.82 -21.07 5.37
N ILE A 359 -23.95 -21.50 4.46
CA ILE A 359 -23.77 -22.92 4.09
C ILE A 359 -22.48 -23.53 4.67
N ASP A 360 -21.61 -22.70 5.24
CA ASP A 360 -20.39 -23.12 5.94
C ASP A 360 -20.71 -23.37 7.42
N ASP A 361 -20.49 -24.62 7.88
CA ASP A 361 -20.80 -25.05 9.25
C ASP A 361 -20.05 -24.23 10.32
N ASP A 362 -18.85 -23.73 10.02
CA ASP A 362 -18.09 -22.89 10.95
C ASP A 362 -18.72 -21.49 11.05
N ILE A 363 -19.14 -20.91 9.93
CA ILE A 363 -19.84 -19.61 9.92
C ILE A 363 -21.21 -19.72 10.59
N VAL A 364 -21.92 -20.83 10.41
CA VAL A 364 -23.21 -21.05 11.10
C VAL A 364 -23.03 -21.07 12.61
N GLN A 365 -21.92 -21.63 13.11
CA GLN A 365 -21.62 -21.70 14.54
C GLN A 365 -21.01 -20.40 15.09
N ASN A 366 -20.16 -19.75 14.29
CA ASN A 366 -19.28 -18.66 14.68
C ASN A 366 -19.33 -17.50 13.65
N PRO A 367 -20.50 -16.92 13.35
CA PRO A 367 -20.66 -16.03 12.18
C PRO A 367 -19.76 -14.78 12.21
N ASN A 368 -19.44 -14.31 13.41
CA ASN A 368 -18.70 -13.07 13.65
C ASN A 368 -17.23 -13.29 14.04
N THR A 369 -16.82 -14.54 14.26
CA THR A 369 -15.47 -14.89 14.76
C THR A 369 -14.76 -15.95 13.91
N SER A 370 -15.47 -16.59 12.98
CA SER A 370 -14.87 -17.48 11.98
C SER A 370 -13.84 -16.73 11.13
N THR A 371 -12.68 -17.36 10.93
CA THR A 371 -11.62 -16.86 10.06
C THR A 371 -11.88 -17.18 8.58
N SER A 372 -12.86 -18.03 8.29
CA SER A 372 -13.27 -18.38 6.92
C SER A 372 -13.81 -17.16 6.17
N VAL A 373 -13.36 -16.97 4.92
CA VAL A 373 -13.99 -16.03 3.98
C VAL A 373 -15.47 -16.39 3.80
N GLY A 374 -15.79 -17.68 3.78
CA GLY A 374 -17.15 -18.18 3.64
C GLY A 374 -17.67 -18.10 2.22
N ASN A 375 -18.96 -17.83 2.11
CA ASN A 375 -19.67 -17.71 0.85
C ASN A 375 -20.42 -16.37 0.85
N PRO A 376 -19.73 -15.24 0.68
CA PRO A 376 -20.37 -13.93 0.64
C PRO A 376 -21.41 -13.86 -0.48
N ILE A 377 -22.53 -13.21 -0.20
CA ILE A 377 -23.58 -12.95 -1.19
C ILE A 377 -23.17 -11.71 -1.99
N PRO A 378 -23.14 -11.78 -3.34
CA PRO A 378 -22.80 -10.66 -4.21
C PRO A 378 -23.66 -9.43 -3.96
N ILE A 379 -23.06 -8.24 -4.10
CA ILE A 379 -23.74 -6.97 -3.82
C ILE A 379 -25.00 -6.81 -4.68
N SER A 380 -24.90 -7.11 -5.98
CA SER A 380 -26.03 -7.03 -6.92
C SER A 380 -27.20 -7.94 -6.54
N HIS A 381 -26.95 -9.01 -5.79
CA HIS A 381 -27.99 -9.90 -5.29
C HIS A 381 -28.62 -9.38 -4.00
N VAL A 382 -27.83 -8.73 -3.14
CA VAL A 382 -28.35 -8.00 -1.98
C VAL A 382 -29.25 -6.85 -2.43
N GLU A 383 -28.84 -6.06 -3.43
CA GLU A 383 -29.67 -4.99 -4.02
C GLU A 383 -31.01 -5.52 -4.55
N GLN A 384 -31.03 -6.69 -5.20
CA GLN A 384 -32.26 -7.31 -5.71
C GLN A 384 -33.16 -7.90 -4.62
N ALA A 385 -32.62 -8.13 -3.42
CA ALA A 385 -33.39 -8.62 -2.29
C ALA A 385 -34.25 -7.55 -1.62
N ASP A 386 -33.97 -6.26 -1.83
CA ASP A 386 -34.83 -5.14 -1.39
C ASP A 386 -36.14 -5.12 -2.21
N ILE A 387 -37.09 -5.98 -1.81
CA ILE A 387 -38.33 -6.23 -2.55
C ILE A 387 -39.31 -5.06 -2.37
N ASP A 388 -39.31 -4.42 -1.19
CA ASP A 388 -40.22 -3.32 -0.90
C ASP A 388 -39.68 -1.93 -1.30
N GLY A 389 -38.38 -1.86 -1.62
CA GLY A 389 -37.70 -0.68 -2.15
C GLY A 389 -37.46 0.39 -1.08
N ASP A 390 -37.34 0.00 0.19
CA ASP A 390 -37.10 0.93 1.30
C ASP A 390 -35.61 1.28 1.49
N GLY A 391 -34.71 0.62 0.74
CA GLY A 391 -33.26 0.83 0.80
C GLY A 391 -32.57 0.09 1.95
N THR A 392 -33.24 -0.88 2.57
CA THR A 392 -32.73 -1.73 3.65
C THR A 392 -33.04 -3.18 3.33
N VAL A 393 -32.07 -4.08 3.50
CA VAL A 393 -32.31 -5.51 3.29
C VAL A 393 -32.43 -6.22 4.63
N THR A 394 -33.58 -6.87 4.83
CA THR A 394 -33.87 -7.69 5.99
C THR A 394 -33.49 -9.17 5.79
N GLU A 395 -33.39 -9.91 6.89
CA GLU A 395 -33.15 -11.36 6.86
C GLU A 395 -34.28 -12.11 6.15
N GLU A 396 -35.53 -11.61 6.24
CA GLU A 396 -36.68 -12.21 5.57
C GLU A 396 -36.59 -12.02 4.04
N GLU A 397 -36.22 -10.83 3.61
CA GLU A 397 -36.03 -10.49 2.20
C GLU A 397 -34.91 -11.31 1.54
N ILE A 398 -33.71 -11.28 2.11
CA ILE A 398 -32.57 -11.99 1.53
C ILE A 398 -32.78 -13.52 1.52
N ARG A 399 -33.55 -14.07 2.47
CA ARG A 399 -33.87 -15.51 2.51
C ARG A 399 -35.06 -15.91 1.64
N SER A 400 -35.80 -14.94 1.11
CA SER A 400 -36.96 -15.20 0.25
C SER A 400 -36.73 -14.81 -1.22
N VAL A 401 -35.63 -14.11 -1.51
CA VAL A 401 -35.28 -13.71 -2.88
C VAL A 401 -35.05 -14.92 -3.78
N ASP A 402 -35.68 -14.92 -4.95
CA ASP A 402 -35.51 -15.88 -6.04
C ASP A 402 -35.11 -15.10 -7.30
N ILE A 403 -33.81 -14.82 -7.38
CA ILE A 403 -33.14 -14.12 -8.48
C ILE A 403 -33.11 -15.03 -9.71
N SER A 404 -32.98 -16.35 -9.49
CA SER A 404 -32.94 -17.34 -10.58
C SER A 404 -34.30 -17.48 -11.31
N GLY A 405 -35.40 -17.19 -10.62
CA GLY A 405 -36.77 -17.33 -11.09
C GLY A 405 -37.26 -18.78 -11.18
N ASP A 406 -36.64 -19.70 -10.45
CA ASP A 406 -36.96 -21.13 -10.48
C ASP A 406 -38.04 -21.55 -9.48
N GLY A 407 -38.49 -20.61 -8.63
CA GLY A 407 -39.53 -20.78 -7.62
C GLY A 407 -39.01 -21.16 -6.23
N GLU A 408 -37.69 -21.31 -6.05
CA GLU A 408 -37.05 -21.56 -4.76
C GLU A 408 -36.15 -20.37 -4.38
N PRO A 409 -36.06 -20.00 -3.08
CA PRO A 409 -35.14 -18.95 -2.69
C PRO A 409 -33.68 -19.32 -2.94
N ASP A 410 -32.88 -18.37 -3.43
CA ASP A 410 -31.45 -18.58 -3.71
C ASP A 410 -30.61 -18.66 -2.43
N TYR A 411 -31.01 -17.94 -1.37
CA TYR A 411 -30.25 -17.81 -0.12
C TYR A 411 -31.06 -18.12 1.15
N PRO A 412 -31.75 -19.27 1.24
CA PRO A 412 -32.67 -19.56 2.35
C PRO A 412 -32.00 -19.63 3.73
N ASN A 413 -30.67 -19.80 3.77
CA ASN A 413 -29.88 -19.89 4.99
C ASN A 413 -29.04 -18.64 5.26
N ALA A 414 -29.25 -17.53 4.54
CA ALA A 414 -28.39 -16.35 4.62
C ALA A 414 -28.15 -15.89 6.07
N ILE A 415 -26.91 -15.53 6.40
CA ILE A 415 -26.52 -15.02 7.72
C ILE A 415 -25.85 -13.67 7.53
N LEU A 416 -26.28 -12.67 8.30
CA LEU A 416 -25.59 -11.40 8.39
C LEU A 416 -24.39 -11.55 9.32
N ARG A 417 -23.18 -11.36 8.78
CA ARG A 417 -21.94 -11.40 9.55
C ARG A 417 -21.52 -9.97 9.91
N THR A 418 -21.04 -9.79 11.13
CA THR A 418 -20.38 -8.57 11.60
C THR A 418 -19.06 -8.96 12.24
N VAL A 419 -17.96 -8.73 11.54
CA VAL A 419 -16.64 -9.29 11.84
C VAL A 419 -15.65 -8.16 12.10
N GLU A 420 -14.84 -8.28 13.16
CA GLU A 420 -13.67 -7.42 13.35
C GLU A 420 -12.54 -7.86 12.40
N LEU A 421 -12.01 -6.94 11.62
CA LEU A 421 -10.96 -7.17 10.62
C LEU A 421 -9.69 -6.45 11.06
N TYR A 422 -8.57 -7.17 11.03
CA TYR A 422 -7.30 -6.79 11.64
C TYR A 422 -6.26 -6.52 10.56
N TYR A 423 -6.04 -5.23 10.27
CA TYR A 423 -5.10 -4.79 9.24
C TYR A 423 -3.74 -4.45 9.86
N PRO A 424 -2.66 -5.17 9.50
CA PRO A 424 -1.36 -4.99 10.14
C PRO A 424 -0.72 -3.66 9.76
N ILE A 425 -0.01 -3.05 10.72
CA ILE A 425 0.56 -1.71 10.58
C ILE A 425 2.09 -1.75 10.47
N TYR A 426 2.62 -1.08 9.45
CA TYR A 426 4.04 -1.03 9.12
C TYR A 426 4.64 0.39 9.04
N HIS A 427 3.81 1.42 9.18
CA HIS A 427 4.18 2.84 9.09
C HIS A 427 3.67 3.59 10.33
N ASN A 428 3.88 4.90 10.37
CA ASN A 428 3.76 5.75 11.56
C ASN A 428 4.73 5.32 12.66
N ILE A 429 5.97 4.96 12.27
CA ILE A 429 6.98 4.51 13.21
C ILE A 429 7.39 5.67 14.13
N ALA A 430 7.08 5.52 15.41
CA ALA A 430 7.47 6.43 16.47
C ALA A 430 8.91 6.18 16.94
N GLY A 431 9.60 7.27 17.27
CA GLY A 431 10.83 7.29 18.04
C GLY A 431 10.76 8.37 19.11
N SER A 432 11.85 8.57 19.85
CA SER A 432 11.91 9.51 21.00
C SER A 432 11.58 11.00 20.74
N LYS A 433 11.26 11.39 19.50
CA LYS A 433 11.06 12.79 19.08
C LYS A 433 10.04 12.99 17.96
N VAL A 434 9.68 11.92 17.26
CA VAL A 434 8.83 11.91 16.06
C VAL A 434 7.89 10.74 16.25
N GLY A 435 6.60 10.94 15.99
CA GLY A 435 5.58 9.96 16.30
C GLY A 435 4.28 10.63 16.75
N LEU A 436 3.18 9.89 16.61
CA LEU A 436 1.88 10.29 17.17
C LEU A 436 1.86 10.18 18.70
N ASP A 437 2.69 9.28 19.26
CA ASP A 437 2.95 9.11 20.68
C ASP A 437 4.37 8.54 20.87
N ASP A 438 4.84 8.46 22.12
CA ASP A 438 6.12 7.82 22.46
C ASP A 438 6.04 6.29 22.27
N PRO A 439 7.13 5.61 21.87
CA PRO A 439 7.16 4.14 21.78
C PRO A 439 6.69 3.47 23.07
N LEU A 440 5.97 2.35 22.95
CA LEU A 440 5.37 1.67 24.10
C LEU A 440 6.43 1.27 25.14
N SER A 441 6.15 1.62 26.40
CA SER A 441 6.86 1.18 27.59
C SER A 441 6.23 -0.07 28.21
N CYS A 442 6.88 -0.65 29.22
CA CYS A 442 6.43 -1.88 29.87
C CYS A 442 4.99 -1.78 30.39
N ASP A 443 4.59 -0.65 30.98
CA ASP A 443 3.22 -0.43 31.48
C ASP A 443 2.17 -0.32 30.38
N GLY A 444 2.55 0.07 29.16
CA GLY A 444 1.67 0.05 28.00
C GLY A 444 1.19 -1.36 27.61
N CYS A 445 1.99 -2.39 27.95
CA CYS A 445 1.65 -3.81 27.69
C CYS A 445 1.29 -4.58 28.97
N HIS A 446 1.95 -4.27 30.08
CA HIS A 446 1.90 -5.01 31.34
C HIS A 446 1.22 -4.22 32.48
N GLY A 447 0.40 -3.22 32.15
CA GLY A 447 -0.30 -2.42 33.15
C GLY A 447 -1.22 -3.23 34.07
N VAL A 448 -1.68 -4.41 33.61
CA VAL A 448 -2.55 -5.30 34.38
C VAL A 448 -1.80 -5.95 35.56
N SER A 449 -0.49 -6.17 35.45
CA SER A 449 0.38 -6.67 36.53
C SER A 449 0.49 -5.74 37.75
N GLY A 450 -0.02 -4.51 37.67
CA GLY A 450 0.17 -3.50 38.71
C GLY A 450 -0.52 -3.80 40.04
N SER A 451 -1.53 -4.69 40.06
CA SER A 451 -2.17 -5.15 41.31
C SER A 451 -2.96 -6.44 41.13
N GLU A 452 -3.18 -7.17 42.21
CA GLU A 452 -4.05 -8.37 42.26
C GLU A 452 -5.47 -8.06 41.75
N PHE A 453 -6.02 -6.89 42.09
CA PHE A 453 -7.32 -6.45 41.59
C PHE A 453 -7.37 -6.33 40.06
N LEU A 454 -6.31 -5.81 39.44
CA LEU A 454 -6.28 -5.63 37.99
C LEU A 454 -6.20 -6.98 37.26
N GLN A 455 -5.44 -7.94 37.80
CA GLN A 455 -5.42 -9.31 37.29
C GLN A 455 -6.80 -9.97 37.39
N GLU A 456 -7.44 -9.92 38.57
CA GLU A 456 -8.79 -10.51 38.75
C GLU A 456 -9.85 -9.86 37.84
N ALA A 457 -9.73 -8.56 37.57
CA ALA A 457 -10.66 -7.83 36.70
C ALA A 457 -10.54 -8.21 35.22
N HIS A 458 -9.32 -8.53 34.74
CA HIS A 458 -9.08 -8.91 33.35
C HIS A 458 -9.13 -10.43 33.12
N PHE A 459 -8.92 -11.23 34.18
CA PHE A 459 -8.95 -12.69 34.16
C PHE A 459 -9.92 -13.27 35.21
N PRO A 460 -11.24 -13.05 35.04
CA PRO A 460 -12.23 -13.48 36.02
C PRO A 460 -12.32 -15.02 36.10
N VAL A 461 -12.25 -15.54 37.32
CA VAL A 461 -12.16 -16.98 37.63
C VAL A 461 -13.45 -17.78 37.34
N ASN A 462 -14.57 -17.11 37.04
CA ASN A 462 -15.91 -17.73 36.91
C ASN A 462 -16.50 -17.69 35.50
N ASP A 463 -15.69 -17.56 34.44
CA ASP A 463 -16.14 -17.41 33.05
C ASP A 463 -17.03 -16.16 32.77
N GLU A 464 -17.20 -15.26 33.74
CA GLU A 464 -17.82 -13.93 33.56
C GLU A 464 -16.80 -12.99 32.91
N LYS A 465 -16.40 -13.27 31.66
CA LYS A 465 -15.50 -12.39 30.91
C LYS A 465 -16.22 -11.07 30.58
N PRO A 466 -15.60 -9.90 30.76
CA PRO A 466 -16.13 -8.68 30.17
C PRO A 466 -16.23 -8.86 28.66
N ASP A 467 -17.39 -8.53 28.08
CA ASP A 467 -17.67 -8.73 26.65
C ASP A 467 -16.72 -7.91 25.76
N ASP A 468 -16.20 -6.77 26.27
CA ASP A 468 -15.33 -5.84 25.55
C ASP A 468 -14.49 -4.97 26.51
N CYS A 469 -13.26 -4.62 26.12
CA CYS A 469 -12.35 -3.72 26.84
C CYS A 469 -12.98 -2.35 27.13
N ILE A 470 -13.77 -1.82 26.19
CA ILE A 470 -14.37 -0.48 26.31
C ILE A 470 -15.49 -0.40 27.37
N SER A 471 -15.90 -1.54 27.93
CA SER A 471 -16.80 -1.56 29.08
C SER A 471 -16.17 -0.93 30.34
N CYS A 472 -14.83 -0.97 30.43
CA CYS A 472 -14.05 -0.45 31.55
C CYS A 472 -13.06 0.65 31.15
N HIS A 473 -12.60 0.66 29.89
CA HIS A 473 -11.62 1.61 29.37
C HIS A 473 -12.26 2.66 28.46
N VAL A 474 -11.70 3.88 28.44
CA VAL A 474 -12.14 4.94 27.52
C VAL A 474 -11.69 4.65 26.09
N GLU A 475 -10.50 4.08 25.94
CA GLU A 475 -9.94 3.60 24.68
C GLU A 475 -9.46 2.17 24.86
N ARG A 476 -9.47 1.38 23.80
CA ARG A 476 -8.96 0.00 23.83
C ARG A 476 -7.44 0.05 24.10
N PRO A 477 -6.92 -0.68 25.10
CA PRO A 477 -5.48 -0.76 25.33
C PRO A 477 -4.80 -1.52 24.19
N ALA A 478 -3.49 -1.33 24.03
CA ALA A 478 -2.71 -2.03 23.01
C ALA A 478 -2.71 -3.55 23.22
N MET A 479 -2.79 -3.99 24.49
CA MET A 479 -2.63 -5.37 24.89
C MET A 479 -3.92 -5.93 25.51
N ASP A 480 -4.40 -7.02 24.93
CA ASP A 480 -5.42 -7.89 25.52
C ASP A 480 -4.84 -9.31 25.65
N TRP A 481 -4.30 -9.61 26.83
CA TRP A 481 -3.64 -10.88 27.11
C TRP A 481 -4.60 -12.08 26.99
N ALA A 482 -5.86 -11.92 27.37
CA ALA A 482 -6.85 -12.98 27.28
C ALA A 482 -7.18 -13.30 25.81
N PHE A 483 -7.33 -12.26 24.98
CA PHE A 483 -7.44 -12.39 23.53
C PHE A 483 -6.24 -13.12 22.91
N LEU A 484 -5.03 -12.83 23.39
CA LEU A 484 -3.79 -13.47 22.93
C LEU A 484 -3.59 -14.91 23.43
N GLY A 485 -4.53 -15.44 24.22
CA GLY A 485 -4.51 -16.81 24.74
C GLY A 485 -3.77 -16.99 26.07
N TYR A 486 -3.45 -15.91 26.78
CA TYR A 486 -2.87 -15.98 28.12
C TYR A 486 -3.96 -16.07 29.20
N GLN A 487 -3.61 -16.68 30.34
CA GLN A 487 -4.51 -16.81 31.50
C GLN A 487 -4.26 -15.74 32.57
N GLU A 488 -3.14 -15.03 32.45
CA GLU A 488 -2.70 -13.94 33.30
C GLU A 488 -1.73 -13.07 32.48
N ASP A 489 -1.49 -11.83 32.89
CA ASP A 489 -0.38 -11.04 32.36
C ASP A 489 0.97 -11.76 32.59
N PRO A 490 1.77 -12.07 31.54
CA PRO A 490 3.03 -12.80 31.68
C PRO A 490 4.08 -12.15 32.59
N ALA A 491 3.93 -10.86 32.89
CA ALA A 491 4.80 -10.12 33.80
C ALA A 491 4.29 -10.07 35.25
N GLU A 492 3.26 -10.86 35.59
CA GLU A 492 2.76 -10.95 36.95
C GLU A 492 3.86 -11.39 37.93
N THR A 493 3.85 -10.79 39.12
CA THR A 493 4.83 -11.02 40.18
C THR A 493 4.14 -11.11 41.55
N ASP A 494 4.81 -11.75 42.52
CA ASP A 494 4.39 -11.75 43.92
C ASP A 494 5.47 -11.11 44.81
N PRO A 495 5.23 -9.91 45.40
CA PRO A 495 4.00 -9.11 45.25
C PRO A 495 3.88 -8.47 43.86
N PRO A 496 2.67 -8.05 43.43
CA PRO A 496 2.44 -7.42 42.13
C PRO A 496 3.35 -6.20 41.90
N THR A 497 3.90 -6.11 40.69
CA THR A 497 4.81 -5.03 40.27
C THR A 497 4.07 -4.05 39.38
N ASN A 498 4.07 -2.79 39.79
CA ASN A 498 3.57 -1.71 38.96
C ASN A 498 4.66 -1.23 37.99
N TRP A 499 4.59 -1.67 36.73
CA TRP A 499 5.56 -1.34 35.70
C TRP A 499 5.59 0.15 35.32
N SER A 500 4.59 0.96 35.71
CA SER A 500 4.65 2.41 35.51
C SER A 500 5.68 3.10 36.42
N ASP A 501 6.07 2.43 37.51
CA ASP A 501 7.02 2.95 38.50
C ASP A 501 8.45 2.45 38.24
N GLU A 502 8.62 1.52 37.30
CA GLU A 502 9.89 0.88 36.97
C GLU A 502 10.52 1.51 35.71
N ASP A 503 11.67 2.15 35.89
CA ASP A 503 12.46 2.71 34.77
C ASP A 503 13.62 1.77 34.42
N VAL A 504 13.44 0.99 33.35
CA VAL A 504 14.50 0.17 32.77
C VAL A 504 15.36 1.04 31.85
N SER A 505 16.17 1.92 32.43
CA SER A 505 17.08 2.75 31.65
C SER A 505 18.34 1.98 31.22
N MET A 506 18.57 1.88 29.91
CA MET A 506 19.84 1.43 29.34
C MET A 506 20.48 2.54 28.51
N THR A 507 21.72 2.92 28.86
CA THR A 507 22.51 3.86 28.06
C THR A 507 23.43 3.08 27.14
N LEU A 508 23.14 3.08 25.84
CA LEU A 508 24.07 2.58 24.82
C LEU A 508 24.73 3.75 24.08
N PRO A 509 26.04 3.67 23.76
CA PRO A 509 26.67 4.63 22.88
C PRO A 509 26.10 4.47 21.46
N ARG A 510 25.29 5.43 21.01
CA ARG A 510 24.86 5.55 19.60
C ARG A 510 26.09 5.45 18.69
N GLN A 511 26.16 4.42 17.85
CA GLN A 511 26.82 4.55 16.56
C GLN A 511 25.72 4.85 15.54
N PRO A 512 25.68 6.06 14.96
CA PRO A 512 24.73 6.32 13.88
C PRO A 512 25.02 5.36 12.71
N PRO A 513 23.99 4.85 12.02
CA PRO A 513 24.19 4.12 10.77
C PRO A 513 25.02 4.99 9.83
N GLY A 514 26.09 4.42 9.28
CA GLY A 514 26.96 5.10 8.33
C GLY A 514 26.11 5.62 7.17
N GLN A 515 26.17 6.92 6.91
CA GLN A 515 25.65 7.51 5.68
C GLN A 515 26.38 6.84 4.51
N VAL A 516 25.72 5.87 3.87
CA VAL A 516 26.14 5.42 2.55
C VAL A 516 25.67 6.50 1.60
N GLU A 517 26.58 7.38 1.17
CA GLU A 517 26.38 8.16 -0.05
C GLU A 517 26.12 7.14 -1.17
N ARG A 518 24.86 7.02 -1.60
CA ARG A 518 24.53 6.33 -2.85
C ARG A 518 25.09 7.22 -3.97
N GLU A 519 26.21 6.79 -4.57
CA GLU A 519 26.68 7.40 -5.81
C GLU A 519 25.55 7.34 -6.85
N PRO A 520 25.31 8.40 -7.65
CA PRO A 520 24.32 8.37 -8.70
C PRO A 520 24.62 7.22 -9.67
N VAL A 521 23.60 6.44 -10.00
CA VAL A 521 23.66 5.27 -10.87
C VAL A 521 24.11 5.70 -12.26
N LEU A 522 25.42 5.72 -12.48
CA LEU A 522 26.05 5.82 -13.79
C LEU A 522 27.29 4.92 -13.79
N ARG A 523 27.09 3.63 -14.09
CA ARG A 523 28.16 2.82 -14.70
C ARG A 523 27.62 1.79 -15.66
N SER A 524 27.60 2.23 -16.90
CA SER A 524 27.58 1.44 -18.12
C SER A 524 28.42 0.17 -18.03
N VAL A 525 27.78 -0.94 -18.40
CA VAL A 525 28.41 -2.17 -18.86
C VAL A 525 29.33 -1.84 -20.04
N LEU A 526 30.65 -1.84 -19.80
CA LEU A 526 31.63 -1.91 -20.87
C LEU A 526 32.17 -3.34 -20.95
N PHE A 527 31.70 -4.04 -21.98
CA PHE A 527 32.24 -5.27 -22.51
C PHE A 527 33.77 -5.15 -22.72
N GLU A 528 34.57 -5.89 -21.95
CA GLU A 528 35.93 -6.25 -22.36
C GLU A 528 35.87 -7.47 -23.29
N GLN A 529 35.83 -7.20 -24.60
CA GLN A 529 36.35 -8.14 -25.59
C GLN A 529 37.87 -8.16 -25.47
N ASN A 530 38.44 -9.24 -24.91
CA ASN A 530 39.86 -9.53 -25.06
C ASN A 530 40.03 -10.83 -25.87
N ARG A 531 40.26 -10.68 -27.18
CA ARG A 531 40.94 -11.68 -28.02
C ARG A 531 42.38 -11.24 -28.22
N GLY A 532 43.29 -12.19 -28.00
CA GLY A 532 44.73 -12.03 -27.83
C GLY A 532 45.54 -11.36 -28.94
N ASN A 533 46.75 -10.96 -28.57
CA ASN A 533 48.02 -11.30 -29.22
C ASN A 533 49.19 -10.70 -28.42
N GLY A 534 50.16 -11.54 -28.04
CA GLY A 534 51.40 -11.14 -27.36
C GLY A 534 51.97 -12.25 -26.50
#